data_AF-A0A534SFL1-F1
#
_entry.id   AF-A0A534SFL1-F1
#
_cell.length_a   1.000
_cell.length_b   1.000
_cell.length_c   1.000
_cell.angle_alpha   90.00
_cell.angle_beta   90.00
_cell.angle_gamma   90.00
#
_symmetry.space_group_name_H-M   'P 1'
#
loop_
_entity.id
_entity.type
_entity.pdbx_description
1 polymer ?
#
loop_
_entity_poly.entity_id
_entity_poly.type
_entity_poly.pdbx_seq_one_letter_code
_entity_poly.pdbx_strand_id
1 'polypeptide(L)'
;MIVVTNRIPVTRGHEIDFEDRFKRRVHLVDRHPGFIRNEVHRPRPMKFEHERGTWVDDPNAQGYYEVKTWWRTFDDFVAWTKSADFAEAHANRPPREMFSGPNVLEVHEILTSTDLDLDSG
;
A
#
# COMPACT_ATOMS: atom_id res chain seq x y z
N MET A 1 -2.86 9.32 14.40
CA MET A 1 -2.76 8.08 13.60
C MET A 1 -2.36 8.44 12.18
N ILE A 2 -1.52 7.61 11.56
CA ILE A 2 -1.06 7.83 10.19
C ILE A 2 -1.33 6.62 9.30
N VAL A 3 -1.36 6.88 7.99
CA VAL A 3 -1.38 5.87 6.93
C VAL A 3 -0.21 6.11 6.01
N VAL A 4 0.69 5.13 5.92
CA VAL A 4 1.77 5.14 4.94
C VAL A 4 1.34 4.30 3.75
N THR A 5 1.28 4.90 2.57
CA THR A 5 0.93 4.24 1.31
C THR A 5 2.15 4.16 0.42
N ASN A 6 2.53 2.95 0.02
CA ASN A 6 3.51 2.73 -1.04
C ASN A 6 2.77 2.42 -2.35
N ARG A 7 2.79 3.37 -3.29
CA ARG A 7 2.19 3.24 -4.62
C ARG A 7 3.19 2.62 -5.57
N ILE A 8 2.84 1.47 -6.12
CA ILE A 8 3.75 0.61 -6.87
C ILE A 8 3.19 0.43 -8.29
N PRO A 9 3.84 1.01 -9.31
CA PRO A 9 3.49 0.79 -10.70
C PRO A 9 4.03 -0.58 -11.14
N VAL A 10 3.15 -1.58 -11.26
CA VAL A 10 3.51 -2.92 -11.73
C VAL A 10 3.38 -2.98 -13.25
N THR A 11 4.40 -3.53 -13.90
CA THR A 11 4.40 -3.78 -15.35
C THR A 11 3.31 -4.78 -15.71
N ARG A 12 2.54 -4.49 -16.77
CA ARG A 12 1.48 -5.38 -17.26
C ARG A 12 2.04 -6.79 -17.53
N GLY A 13 1.36 -7.81 -17.03
CA GLY A 13 1.76 -9.22 -17.12
C GLY A 13 2.50 -9.75 -15.89
N HIS A 14 2.97 -8.88 -14.99
CA HIS A 14 3.66 -9.27 -13.75
C HIS A 14 2.76 -9.23 -12.51
N GLU A 15 1.46 -9.00 -12.65
CA GLU A 15 0.52 -8.83 -11.53
C GLU A 15 0.46 -10.07 -10.65
N ILE A 16 0.37 -11.26 -11.24
CA ILE A 16 0.29 -12.53 -10.49
C ILE A 16 1.58 -12.76 -9.69
N ASP A 17 2.73 -12.59 -10.32
CA ASP A 17 4.03 -12.73 -9.65
C ASP A 17 4.20 -11.73 -8.51
N PHE A 18 3.74 -10.49 -8.72
CA PHE A 18 3.75 -9.45 -7.70
C PHE A 18 2.88 -9.84 -6.50
N GLU A 19 1.64 -10.26 -6.74
CA GLU A 19 0.71 -10.67 -5.69
C GLU A 19 1.21 -11.88 -4.90
N ASP A 20 1.77 -12.87 -5.58
CA ASP A 20 2.34 -14.06 -4.94
C ASP A 20 3.49 -13.70 -4.00
N ARG A 21 4.33 -12.73 -4.40
CA ARG A 21 5.38 -12.21 -3.51
C ARG A 21 4.79 -11.55 -2.27
N PHE A 22 3.67 -10.83 -2.38
CA PHE A 22 3.02 -10.23 -1.21
C PHE A 22 2.33 -11.26 -0.30
N LYS A 23 1.64 -12.26 -0.86
CA LYS A 23 1.01 -13.33 -0.07
C LYS A 23 2.03 -14.18 0.69
N ARG A 24 3.25 -14.29 0.17
CA ARG A 24 4.35 -15.03 0.79
C ARG A 24 5.22 -14.17 1.70
N ARG A 25 4.96 -12.86 1.81
CA ARG A 25 5.71 -12.01 2.75
C ARG A 25 5.41 -12.46 4.16
N VAL A 26 6.46 -12.59 4.95
CA VAL A 26 6.36 -12.88 6.38
C VAL A 26 5.69 -11.67 7.03
N HIS A 27 4.60 -11.91 7.78
CA HIS A 27 3.85 -10.92 8.55
C HIS A 27 4.65 -10.39 9.76
N LEU A 28 5.86 -9.87 9.53
CA LEU A 28 6.76 -9.40 10.59
C LEU A 28 6.34 -8.04 11.14
N VAL A 29 5.73 -7.20 10.30
CA VAL A 29 5.26 -5.86 10.70
C VAL A 29 4.21 -5.92 11.81
N ASP A 30 3.40 -6.99 11.86
CA ASP A 30 2.25 -7.14 12.75
C ASP A 30 2.62 -7.16 14.25
N ARG A 31 3.90 -7.37 14.57
CA ARG A 31 4.42 -7.44 15.95
C ARG A 31 4.99 -6.11 16.45
N HIS A 32 5.11 -5.10 15.58
CA HIS A 32 5.74 -3.85 15.97
C HIS A 32 4.81 -2.97 16.81
N PRO A 33 5.34 -2.28 17.85
CA PRO A 33 4.59 -1.30 18.60
C PRO A 33 3.93 -0.27 17.68
N GLY A 34 2.68 0.07 17.98
CA GLY A 34 1.94 1.07 17.23
C GLY A 34 1.45 0.64 15.86
N PHE A 35 1.79 -0.55 15.34
CA PHE A 35 1.18 -1.09 14.14
C PHE A 35 -0.31 -1.38 14.38
N ILE A 36 -1.14 -1.09 13.37
CA ILE A 36 -2.60 -1.27 13.42
C ILE A 36 -3.04 -2.31 12.39
N ARG A 37 -2.72 -2.10 11.11
CA ARG A 37 -3.04 -3.03 10.02
C ARG A 37 -2.20 -2.78 8.77
N ASN A 38 -2.12 -3.80 7.93
CA ASN A 38 -1.55 -3.75 6.59
C ASN A 38 -2.59 -4.17 5.56
N GLU A 39 -2.68 -3.44 4.46
CA GLU A 39 -3.60 -3.70 3.36
C GLU A 39 -2.84 -3.64 2.03
N VAL A 40 -3.17 -4.55 1.11
CA VAL A 40 -2.68 -4.50 -0.26
C VAL A 40 -3.88 -4.31 -1.17
N HIS A 41 -3.96 -3.15 -1.82
CA HIS A 41 -5.06 -2.80 -2.71
C HIS A 41 -4.63 -3.07 -4.15
N ARG A 42 -5.40 -3.91 -4.85
CA ARG A 42 -5.22 -4.17 -6.28
C ARG A 42 -5.82 -3.01 -7.09
N PRO A 43 -5.11 -2.48 -8.10
CA PRO A 43 -5.68 -1.44 -8.94
C PRO A 43 -6.88 -1.96 -9.74
N ARG A 44 -7.92 -1.14 -9.83
CA ARG A 44 -9.02 -1.31 -10.76
C ARG A 44 -9.33 0.05 -11.37
N PRO A 45 -8.62 0.45 -12.45
CA PRO A 45 -8.86 1.74 -13.07
C PRO A 45 -10.29 1.80 -13.63
N MET A 46 -11.05 2.79 -13.18
CA MET A 46 -12.43 3.03 -13.59
C MET A 46 -12.55 4.47 -14.07
N LYS A 47 -13.42 4.71 -15.05
CA LYS A 47 -13.83 6.04 -15.46
C LYS A 47 -15.34 6.18 -15.41
N PHE A 48 -15.81 7.40 -15.15
CA PHE A 48 -17.23 7.70 -15.21
C PHE A 48 -17.64 8.00 -16.66
N GLU A 49 -18.56 7.21 -17.20
CA GLU A 49 -19.16 7.40 -18.51
C GLU A 49 -20.39 8.30 -18.37
N HIS A 50 -20.19 9.62 -18.58
CA HIS A 50 -21.23 10.63 -18.37
C HIS A 50 -22.51 10.38 -19.18
N GLU A 51 -22.41 9.89 -20.42
CA GLU A 51 -23.56 9.61 -21.29
C GLU A 51 -24.51 8.56 -20.70
N ARG A 52 -23.95 7.59 -19.96
CA ARG A 52 -24.72 6.50 -19.34
C ARG A 52 -24.91 6.68 -17.83
N GLY A 53 -24.28 7.68 -17.24
CA GLY A 53 -24.32 7.93 -15.80
C GLY A 53 -23.76 6.78 -14.96
N THR A 54 -22.77 6.04 -15.47
CA THR A 54 -22.24 4.84 -14.81
C THR A 54 -20.71 4.76 -14.86
N TRP A 55 -20.12 3.86 -14.08
CA TRP A 55 -18.68 3.56 -14.09
C TRP A 55 -18.37 2.38 -15.00
N VAL A 56 -17.32 2.52 -15.80
CA VAL A 56 -16.80 1.47 -16.69
C VAL A 56 -15.30 1.29 -16.47
N ASP A 57 -14.76 0.13 -16.82
CA ASP A 57 -13.32 -0.11 -16.77
C ASP A 57 -12.60 0.89 -17.70
N ASP A 58 -11.46 1.42 -17.24
CA ASP A 58 -10.59 2.28 -18.05
C ASP A 58 -9.28 1.55 -18.40
N PRO A 59 -9.21 0.84 -19.53
CA PRO A 59 -8.02 0.05 -19.89
C PRO A 59 -6.80 0.92 -20.24
N ASN A 60 -6.99 2.24 -20.40
CA ASN A 60 -5.95 3.20 -20.76
C ASN A 60 -5.36 3.93 -19.55
N ALA A 61 -6.00 3.86 -18.39
CA ALA A 61 -5.50 4.46 -17.17
C ALA A 61 -4.42 3.57 -16.52
N GLN A 62 -3.35 4.18 -16.02
CA GLN A 62 -2.35 3.49 -15.23
C GLN A 62 -2.92 3.16 -13.84
N GLY A 63 -3.00 1.87 -13.52
CA GLY A 63 -3.29 1.40 -12.16
C GLY A 63 -2.03 1.33 -11.29
N TYR A 64 -2.18 1.53 -9.99
CA TYR A 64 -1.10 1.34 -9.01
C TYR A 64 -1.56 0.34 -7.96
N TYR A 65 -0.70 -0.62 -7.61
CA TYR A 65 -0.88 -1.35 -6.38
C TYR A 65 -0.56 -0.42 -5.21
N GLU A 66 -1.36 -0.48 -4.16
CA GLU A 66 -1.12 0.32 -2.97
C GLU A 66 -0.92 -0.62 -1.77
N VAL A 67 0.27 -0.54 -1.16
CA VAL A 67 0.54 -1.20 0.11
C VAL A 67 0.38 -0.16 1.20
N LYS A 68 -0.65 -0.30 2.02
CA LYS A 68 -0.99 0.64 3.08
C LYS A 68 -0.69 0.03 4.43
N THR A 69 0.09 0.73 5.25
CA THR A 69 0.30 0.39 6.65
C THR A 69 -0.21 1.49 7.55
N TRP A 70 -1.01 1.12 8.53
CA TRP A 70 -1.64 2.03 9.48
C TRP A 70 -0.90 1.98 10.82
N TRP A 71 -0.60 3.15 11.39
CA TRP A 71 0.21 3.28 12.60
C TRP A 71 -0.38 4.30 13.56
N ARG A 72 -0.23 4.07 14.87
CA ARG A 72 -0.66 5.01 15.91
C ARG A 72 0.05 6.36 15.76
N THR A 73 1.37 6.33 15.56
CA THR A 73 2.21 7.52 15.36
C THR A 73 3.18 7.35 14.18
N PHE A 74 3.74 8.45 13.69
CA PHE A 74 4.83 8.39 12.70
C PHE A 74 6.12 7.81 13.27
N ASP A 75 6.39 8.03 14.57
CA ASP A 75 7.57 7.49 15.23
C ASP A 75 7.55 5.95 15.28
N ASP A 76 6.37 5.34 15.48
CA ASP A 76 6.21 3.88 15.43
C ASP A 76 6.60 3.31 14.06
N PHE A 77 6.16 3.96 12.98
CA PHE A 77 6.55 3.61 11.61
C PHE A 77 8.07 3.77 11.41
N VAL A 78 8.64 4.90 11.84
CA VAL A 78 10.09 5.14 11.73
C VAL A 78 10.88 4.09 12.52
N ALA A 79 10.44 3.71 13.71
CA ALA A 79 11.05 2.66 14.51
C ALA A 79 11.03 1.31 13.78
N TRP A 80 9.90 0.95 13.17
CA TRP A 80 9.81 -0.24 12.33
C TRP A 80 10.78 -0.21 11.16
N THR A 81 10.86 0.89 10.40
CA THR A 81 11.79 0.99 9.25
C THR A 81 13.28 0.82 9.61
N LYS A 82 13.64 1.01 10.89
CA LYS A 82 15.00 0.82 11.41
C LYS A 82 15.26 -0.59 11.96
N SER A 83 14.26 -1.46 11.98
CA SER A 83 14.33 -2.80 12.57
C SER A 83 14.94 -3.84 11.63
N ALA A 84 15.41 -4.95 12.21
CA ALA A 84 15.86 -6.11 11.44
C ALA A 84 14.72 -6.73 10.62
N ASP A 85 13.51 -6.78 11.19
CA ASP A 85 12.30 -7.29 10.55
C ASP A 85 11.96 -6.52 9.25
N PHE A 86 12.14 -5.20 9.24
CA PHE A 86 12.00 -4.42 8.01
C PHE A 86 13.05 -4.81 6.97
N ALA A 87 14.32 -4.96 7.38
CA ALA A 87 15.39 -5.37 6.48
C ALA A 87 15.13 -6.78 5.89
N GLU A 88 14.66 -7.71 6.71
CA GLU A 88 14.31 -9.08 6.29
C GLU A 88 13.13 -9.07 5.30
N ALA A 89 12.05 -8.36 5.63
CA ALA A 89 10.88 -8.24 4.76
C ALA A 89 11.21 -7.63 3.39
N HIS A 90 12.29 -6.84 3.30
CA HIS A 90 12.76 -6.19 2.08
C HIS A 90 14.04 -6.80 1.49
N ALA A 91 14.54 -7.91 2.05
CA ALA A 91 15.77 -8.56 1.59
C ALA A 91 15.61 -9.17 0.18
N ASN A 92 14.45 -9.75 -0.11
CA ASN A 92 14.15 -10.35 -1.40
C ASN A 92 13.66 -9.29 -2.40
N ARG A 93 14.61 -8.57 -3.01
CA ARG A 93 14.29 -7.51 -3.98
C ARG A 93 13.63 -8.07 -5.24
N PRO A 94 12.46 -7.53 -5.64
CA PRO A 94 11.82 -7.90 -6.90
C PRO A 94 12.71 -7.53 -8.10
N PRO A 95 12.58 -8.28 -9.22
CA PRO A 95 13.24 -7.92 -10.46
C PRO A 95 12.80 -6.53 -10.94
N ARG A 96 13.69 -5.78 -11.60
CA ARG A 96 13.42 -4.37 -11.97
C ARG A 96 12.31 -4.27 -13.01
N GLU A 97 12.23 -5.24 -13.92
CA GLU A 97 11.23 -5.36 -14.98
C GLU A 97 9.80 -5.53 -14.45
N MET A 98 9.64 -5.95 -13.19
CA MET A 98 8.33 -6.03 -12.52
C MET A 98 7.68 -4.66 -12.36
N PHE A 99 8.46 -3.58 -12.39
CA PHE A 99 7.97 -2.23 -12.17
C PHE A 99 8.07 -1.37 -13.43
N SER A 100 7.00 -0.67 -13.77
CA SER A 100 6.96 0.26 -14.90
C SER A 100 7.43 1.68 -14.53
N GLY A 101 7.87 1.88 -13.29
CA GLY A 101 8.36 3.17 -12.78
C GLY A 101 8.82 3.08 -11.32
N PRO A 102 9.26 4.21 -10.74
CA PRO A 102 9.60 4.27 -9.33
C PRO A 102 8.34 4.14 -8.45
N ASN A 103 8.52 3.55 -7.27
CA ASN A 103 7.50 3.58 -6.23
C ASN A 103 7.37 4.99 -5.66
N VAL A 104 6.15 5.38 -5.29
CA VAL A 104 5.88 6.65 -4.61
C VAL A 104 5.37 6.35 -3.20
N LEU A 105 6.11 6.81 -2.19
CA LEU A 105 5.70 6.69 -0.80
C LEU A 105 4.97 7.96 -0.37
N GLU A 106 3.76 7.80 0.14
CA GLU A 106 2.91 8.89 0.63
C GLU A 106 2.60 8.64 2.11
N VAL A 107 2.67 9.69 2.93
CA VAL A 107 2.34 9.64 4.36
C VAL A 107 1.18 10.58 4.59
N HIS A 108 0.10 10.05 5.16
CA HIS A 108 -1.11 10.80 5.46
C HIS A 108 -1.41 10.74 6.95
N GLU A 109 -1.81 11.88 7.51
CA GLU A 109 -2.51 11.92 8.80
C GLU A 109 -4.00 11.73 8.54
N ILE A 110 -4.66 10.98 9.42
CA ILE A 110 -6.12 10.81 9.34
C ILE A 110 -6.76 12.04 9.97
N LEU A 111 -7.38 12.88 9.13
CA LEU A 111 -8.09 14.07 9.58
C LEU A 111 -9.47 13.74 10.16
N THR A 112 -10.21 12.84 9.51
CA THR A 112 -11.53 12.37 9.96
C THR A 112 -11.71 10.89 9.64
N SER A 113 -12.52 10.21 10.43
CA SER A 113 -12.94 8.83 10.21
C SER A 113 -14.34 8.62 10.79
N THR A 114 -15.15 7.78 10.14
CA THR A 114 -16.48 7.41 10.62
C THR A 114 -16.46 6.15 11.50
N ASP A 115 -15.35 5.40 11.49
CA ASP A 115 -15.17 4.12 12.19
C ASP A 115 -14.14 4.19 13.34
N LEU A 116 -13.34 5.25 13.40
CA LEU A 116 -12.34 5.50 14.44
C LEU A 116 -12.74 6.74 15.24
N ASP A 117 -12.68 6.62 16.56
CA ASP A 117 -12.68 7.78 17.45
C ASP A 117 -11.27 8.38 17.46
N LEU A 118 -11.11 9.53 16.79
CA LEU A 118 -9.82 10.21 16.64
C LEU A 118 -9.61 11.32 17.68
N ASP A 119 -10.65 11.66 18.45
CA ASP A 119 -10.63 12.76 19.42
C ASP A 119 -10.24 12.29 20.83
N SER A 120 -10.11 10.98 21.06
CA SER A 120 -9.74 10.38 22.35
C SER A 120 -8.22 10.32 22.59
N GLY A 121 -7.50 11.37 22.17
CA GLY A 121 -6.08 11.60 22.47
C GLY A 121 -5.82 12.08 23.89
#